data_AF-A0A9X4IG07-F1
#
_entry.id   AF-A0A9X4IG07-F1
#
_cell.length_a   1.000
_cell.length_b   1.000
_cell.length_c   1.000
_cell.angle_alpha   90.00
_cell.angle_beta   90.00
_cell.angle_gamma   90.00
#
_symmetry.space_group_name_H-M   'P 1'
#
loop_
_entity.id
_entity.type
_entity.pdbx_description
1 polymer ?
#
loop_
_entity_poly.entity_id
_entity_poly.type
_entity_poly.pdbx_seq_one_letter_code
_entity_poly.pdbx_strand_id
1 'polypeptide(L)'
;MSRPLALAAFLATALLAGCAAQPDQAAGPDGTAVASAQPTKEDRGPLCISMRDIKDTKVINDRTILVTLRERGKFLRVDLTDRCVGLGFYGFAHVSYNDEFCRTDPLTLVGMPVSPTCLIDRMMPIDKEAADALIAAQKADKHKGSDADKGTGTPN
;
A
#
# COMPACT_ATOMS: atom_id res chain seq x y z
N MET A 1 -13.07 -49.53 -5.92
CA MET A 1 -14.13 -49.47 -4.90
C MET A 1 -14.41 -48.00 -4.62
N SER A 2 -15.56 -47.54 -5.09
CA SER A 2 -15.96 -46.13 -5.18
C SER A 2 -16.91 -45.78 -4.03
N ARG A 3 -16.73 -44.64 -3.37
CA ARG A 3 -17.74 -43.99 -2.49
C ARG A 3 -17.58 -42.45 -2.49
N PRO A 4 -18.66 -41.70 -2.25
CA PRO A 4 -19.12 -40.66 -3.19
C PRO A 4 -19.03 -39.20 -2.67
N LEU A 5 -19.11 -38.28 -3.63
CA LEU A 5 -19.44 -36.85 -3.50
C LEU A 5 -20.79 -36.66 -2.78
N ALA A 6 -20.89 -35.68 -1.89
CA ALA A 6 -22.16 -35.13 -1.43
C ALA A 6 -22.15 -33.60 -1.61
N LEU A 7 -22.90 -33.14 -2.62
CA LEU A 7 -23.36 -31.75 -2.75
C LEU A 7 -24.46 -31.48 -1.71
N ALA A 8 -24.44 -30.29 -1.11
CA ALA A 8 -25.65 -29.68 -0.56
C ALA A 8 -25.65 -28.19 -0.93
N ALA A 9 -26.46 -27.85 -1.93
CA ALA A 9 -26.83 -26.50 -2.30
C ALA A 9 -27.89 -25.98 -1.32
N PHE A 10 -27.76 -24.73 -0.86
CA PHE A 10 -28.86 -24.01 -0.22
C PHE A 10 -29.26 -22.81 -1.06
N LEU A 11 -30.57 -22.77 -1.36
CA LEU A 11 -31.26 -21.87 -2.28
C LEU A 11 -31.36 -20.44 -1.76
N ALA A 12 -31.33 -19.52 -2.72
CA ALA A 12 -31.72 -18.12 -2.60
C ALA A 12 -33.23 -17.93 -2.36
N THR A 13 -33.61 -16.83 -1.70
CA THR A 13 -34.89 -16.15 -1.98
C THR A 13 -34.83 -14.69 -1.56
N ALA A 14 -35.27 -13.83 -2.47
CA ALA A 14 -35.26 -12.37 -2.43
C ALA A 14 -36.51 -11.79 -1.77
N LEU A 15 -36.43 -10.54 -1.27
CA LEU A 15 -37.58 -9.65 -1.05
C LEU A 15 -37.17 -8.19 -1.35
N LEU A 16 -37.68 -7.65 -2.46
CA LEU A 16 -37.78 -6.20 -2.74
C LEU A 16 -39.25 -5.76 -2.57
N ALA A 17 -39.50 -4.73 -1.77
CA ALA A 17 -40.66 -3.83 -1.89
C ALA A 17 -40.39 -2.53 -1.07
N GLY A 18 -40.64 -1.36 -1.65
CA GLY A 18 -40.46 -0.04 -1.04
C GLY A 18 -41.74 0.78 -0.83
N CYS A 19 -41.57 2.05 -0.42
CA CYS A 19 -42.52 3.18 -0.20
C CYS A 19 -43.36 3.13 1.12
N ALA A 20 -43.61 4.20 1.89
CA ALA A 20 -43.48 5.66 1.74
C ALA A 20 -43.30 6.40 3.10
N ALA A 21 -42.97 7.70 3.05
CA ALA A 21 -42.75 8.70 4.12
C ALA A 21 -43.94 8.87 5.12
N GLN A 22 -43.89 9.49 6.31
CA GLN A 22 -43.19 10.70 6.83
C GLN A 22 -43.44 10.83 8.37
N PRO A 23 -43.16 11.97 9.04
CA PRO A 23 -42.02 12.29 9.94
C PRO A 23 -42.33 12.25 11.45
N ASP A 24 -41.30 12.17 12.30
CA ASP A 24 -41.26 12.93 13.56
C ASP A 24 -39.80 13.22 13.98
N GLN A 25 -39.50 14.51 14.03
CA GLN A 25 -38.33 15.15 14.66
C GLN A 25 -38.55 15.12 16.20
N ALA A 26 -37.58 15.14 17.11
CA ALA A 26 -36.13 15.28 17.08
C ALA A 26 -35.55 14.93 18.48
N ALA A 27 -34.25 14.59 18.48
CA ALA A 27 -33.23 14.94 19.48
C ALA A 27 -33.21 14.26 20.86
N GLY A 28 -32.39 13.21 20.96
CA GLY A 28 -31.54 12.88 22.10
C GLY A 28 -30.42 11.94 21.63
N PRO A 29 -29.13 12.33 21.61
CA PRO A 29 -28.09 11.56 20.94
C PRO A 29 -27.55 10.48 21.89
N ASP A 30 -28.18 9.31 21.88
CA ASP A 30 -27.52 8.07 22.28
C ASP A 30 -26.51 7.69 21.18
N GLY A 31 -25.43 8.46 21.14
CA GLY A 31 -24.26 8.17 20.34
C GLY A 31 -23.64 6.88 20.85
N THR A 32 -24.06 5.76 20.25
CA THR A 32 -23.27 4.54 20.30
C THR A 32 -21.97 4.86 19.58
N ALA A 33 -20.99 5.32 20.37
CA ALA A 33 -19.66 5.60 19.90
C ALA A 33 -19.08 4.28 19.39
N VAL A 34 -19.06 4.14 18.07
CA VAL A 34 -18.22 3.14 17.40
C VAL A 34 -16.80 3.48 17.82
N ALA A 35 -16.28 2.75 18.79
CA ALA A 35 -14.89 2.89 19.20
C ALA A 35 -14.04 2.49 17.99
N SER A 36 -13.57 3.49 17.24
CA SER A 36 -12.55 3.31 16.23
C SER A 36 -11.33 2.70 16.92
N ALA A 37 -11.15 1.39 16.79
CA ALA A 37 -9.97 0.70 17.30
C ALA A 37 -8.75 1.43 16.74
N GLN A 38 -7.99 2.09 17.62
CA GLN A 38 -6.72 2.67 17.20
C GLN A 38 -5.84 1.51 16.73
N PRO A 39 -5.24 1.60 15.53
CA PRO A 39 -4.41 0.52 15.02
C PRO A 39 -3.32 0.22 16.04
N THR A 40 -3.28 -1.02 16.54
CA THR A 40 -2.24 -1.41 17.49
C THR A 40 -0.89 -1.38 16.79
N LYS A 41 0.20 -1.36 17.55
CA LYS A 41 1.57 -1.29 16.99
C LYS A 41 1.86 -2.42 15.98
N GLU A 42 1.10 -3.51 16.06
CA GLU A 42 1.13 -4.70 15.19
C GLU A 42 0.54 -4.44 13.80
N ASP A 43 -0.43 -3.53 13.66
CA ASP A 43 -1.11 -3.24 12.37
C ASP A 43 -0.22 -2.49 11.36
N ARG A 44 0.97 -2.06 11.79
CA ARG A 44 1.94 -1.34 10.96
C ARG A 44 3.18 -2.19 10.60
N GLY A 45 3.14 -3.47 10.96
CA GLY A 45 4.21 -4.44 10.70
C GLY A 45 5.47 -4.22 11.56
N PRO A 46 6.58 -4.94 11.25
CA PRO A 46 7.84 -4.86 11.98
C PRO A 46 8.34 -3.42 12.14
N LEU A 47 8.95 -3.15 13.30
CA LEU A 47 9.58 -1.86 13.56
C LEU A 47 10.87 -1.69 12.75
N CYS A 48 11.65 -2.76 12.64
CA CYS A 48 12.94 -2.80 11.97
C CYS A 48 13.13 -4.16 11.29
N ILE A 49 13.91 -4.18 10.21
CA ILE A 49 14.40 -5.40 9.57
C ILE A 49 15.91 -5.31 9.40
N SER A 50 16.62 -6.44 9.46
CA SER A 50 18.05 -6.48 9.19
C SER A 50 18.34 -6.09 7.73
N MET A 51 19.28 -5.17 7.51
CA MET A 51 19.72 -4.82 6.16
C MET A 51 20.35 -6.01 5.42
N ARG A 52 20.94 -6.96 6.15
CA ARG A 52 21.51 -8.19 5.57
C ARG A 52 20.44 -9.08 4.96
N ASP A 53 19.21 -9.02 5.47
CA ASP A 53 18.09 -9.79 4.96
C ASP A 53 17.46 -9.17 3.72
N ILE A 54 17.82 -7.91 3.40
CA ILE A 54 17.36 -7.23 2.19
C ILE A 54 18.14 -7.76 0.99
N LYS A 55 17.39 -8.18 -0.04
CA LYS A 55 17.93 -8.57 -1.35
C LYS A 55 17.89 -7.42 -2.33
N ASP A 56 16.75 -6.73 -2.41
CA ASP A 56 16.50 -5.65 -3.36
C ASP A 56 15.45 -4.70 -2.79
N THR A 57 15.55 -3.42 -3.17
CA THR A 57 14.60 -2.39 -2.78
C THR A 57 14.18 -1.60 -4.01
N LYS A 58 12.88 -1.64 -4.30
CA LYS A 58 12.30 -1.05 -5.49
C LYS A 58 11.27 0.00 -5.12
N VAL A 59 11.50 1.24 -5.56
CA VAL A 59 10.47 2.28 -5.47
C VAL A 59 9.33 1.94 -6.43
N ILE A 60 8.10 1.87 -5.93
CA ILE A 60 6.90 1.62 -6.74
C ILE A 60 6.34 2.94 -7.24
N ASN A 61 6.18 3.91 -6.34
CA ASN A 61 5.71 5.28 -6.62
C ASN A 61 6.17 6.25 -5.50
N ASP A 62 5.66 7.48 -5.48
CA ASP A 62 6.01 8.51 -4.49
C ASP A 62 5.54 8.23 -3.05
N ARG A 63 4.87 7.10 -2.79
CA ARG A 63 4.37 6.71 -1.46
C ARG A 63 4.68 5.28 -1.06
N THR A 64 5.12 4.44 -1.99
CA THR A 64 5.26 3.01 -1.77
C THR A 64 6.60 2.53 -2.28
N ILE A 65 7.31 1.81 -1.41
CA ILE A 65 8.55 1.09 -1.71
C ILE A 65 8.28 -0.40 -1.46
N LEU A 66 8.77 -1.24 -2.36
CA LEU A 66 8.75 -2.69 -2.21
C LEU A 66 10.15 -3.17 -1.83
N VAL A 67 10.26 -3.85 -0.70
CA VAL A 67 11.50 -4.49 -0.25
C VAL A 67 11.35 -6.00 -0.48
N THR A 68 12.29 -6.57 -1.22
CA THR A 68 12.41 -8.02 -1.41
C THR A 68 13.44 -8.54 -0.44
N LEU A 69 13.07 -9.53 0.37
CA LEU A 69 14.00 -10.16 1.29
C LEU A 69 14.76 -11.31 0.62
N ARG A 70 15.89 -11.71 1.20
CA ARG A 70 16.72 -12.83 0.73
C ARG A 70 16.01 -14.17 0.91
N GLU A 71 15.20 -14.30 1.94
CA GLU A 71 14.33 -15.47 2.11
C GLU A 71 13.32 -15.53 0.96
N ARG A 72 13.24 -16.71 0.32
CA ARG A 72 12.44 -16.89 -0.90
C ARG A 72 10.97 -16.58 -0.61
N GLY A 73 10.41 -15.67 -1.41
CA GLY A 73 8.97 -15.36 -1.38
C GLY A 73 8.55 -14.42 -0.25
N LYS A 74 9.50 -13.78 0.43
CA LYS A 74 9.23 -12.78 1.46
C LYS A 74 9.38 -11.38 0.90
N PHE A 75 8.33 -10.57 1.09
CA PHE A 75 8.24 -9.22 0.60
C PHE A 75 7.69 -8.31 1.69
N LEU A 76 8.14 -7.06 1.69
CA LEU A 76 7.65 -6.01 2.56
C LEU A 76 7.22 -4.82 1.71
N ARG A 77 5.98 -4.37 1.91
CA ARG A 77 5.50 -3.08 1.41
C ARG A 77 5.78 -2.01 2.45
N VAL A 78 6.57 -1.04 2.08
CA VAL A 78 6.90 0.12 2.90
C VAL A 78 6.06 1.28 2.39
N ASP A 79 5.09 1.71 3.19
CA ASP A 79 4.25 2.86 2.88
C ASP A 79 4.78 4.08 3.65
N LEU A 80 4.84 5.23 2.96
CA LEU A 80 5.27 6.49 3.53
C LEU A 80 4.10 7.25 4.16
N THR A 81 4.41 8.09 5.15
CA THR A 81 3.41 8.92 5.85
C THR A 81 2.71 9.87 4.88
N ASP A 82 3.49 10.52 4.03
CA ASP A 82 3.02 11.47 3.03
C ASP A 82 3.58 11.16 1.65
N ARG A 83 3.08 11.88 0.64
CA ARG A 83 3.66 11.81 -0.70
C ARG A 83 5.08 12.38 -0.67
N CYS A 84 6.04 11.54 -0.99
CA CYS A 84 7.45 11.86 -1.13
C CYS A 84 7.73 12.25 -2.60
N VAL A 85 7.48 13.52 -2.94
CA VAL A 85 7.54 14.00 -4.32
C VAL A 85 8.93 13.78 -4.91
N GLY A 86 8.99 13.11 -6.07
CA GLY A 86 10.24 12.84 -6.78
C GLY A 86 10.89 11.50 -6.41
N LEU A 87 10.38 10.79 -5.41
CA LEU A 87 10.93 9.49 -4.98
C LEU A 87 10.96 8.48 -6.12
N GLY A 88 9.91 8.43 -6.95
CA GLY A 88 9.84 7.53 -8.11
C GLY A 88 10.91 7.77 -9.18
N PHE A 89 11.47 8.98 -9.23
CA PHE A 89 12.45 9.40 -10.24
C PHE A 89 13.88 9.40 -9.70
N TYR A 90 14.08 9.95 -8.50
CA TYR A 90 15.39 10.16 -7.90
C TYR A 90 15.87 8.98 -7.05
N GLY A 91 14.96 8.16 -6.52
CA GLY A 91 15.30 7.16 -5.51
C GLY A 91 15.62 7.78 -4.15
N PHE A 92 16.13 6.97 -3.22
CA PHE A 92 16.39 7.40 -1.86
C PHE A 92 17.62 6.73 -1.26
N ALA A 93 18.18 7.38 -0.25
CA ALA A 93 19.12 6.82 0.70
C ALA A 93 18.49 6.82 2.09
N HIS A 94 18.99 5.97 2.98
CA HIS A 94 18.65 5.97 4.40
C HIS A 94 19.93 5.81 5.20
N VAL A 95 19.90 6.28 6.45
CA VAL A 95 21.00 6.09 7.39
C VAL A 95 20.60 5.01 8.38
N SER A 96 21.37 3.92 8.40
CA SER A 96 21.19 2.86 9.40
C SER A 96 22.23 3.00 10.50
N TYR A 97 21.79 2.95 11.76
CA TYR A 97 22.68 2.99 12.93
C TYR A 97 23.13 1.60 13.39
N ASN A 98 22.27 0.58 13.23
CA ASN A 98 22.50 -0.78 13.74
C ASN A 98 22.50 -1.85 12.64
N ASP A 99 22.73 -1.49 11.36
CA ASP A 99 22.58 -2.40 10.21
C ASP A 99 21.13 -2.93 10.08
N GLU A 100 20.20 -2.08 10.51
CA GLU A 100 18.75 -2.28 10.45
C GLU A 100 18.10 -1.19 9.60
N PHE A 101 17.06 -1.56 8.87
CA PHE A 101 16.15 -0.65 8.19
C PHE A 101 14.87 -0.55 9.02
N CYS A 102 14.68 0.60 9.67
CA CYS A 102 13.60 0.83 10.62
C CYS A 102 12.54 1.78 10.08
N ARG A 103 11.31 1.63 10.56
CA ARG A 103 10.18 2.52 10.29
C ARG A 103 10.41 3.95 10.78
N THR A 104 11.29 4.12 11.75
CA THR A 104 11.68 5.44 12.27
C THR A 104 12.78 6.10 11.46
N ASP A 105 13.38 5.39 10.50
CA ASP A 105 14.49 5.92 9.74
C ASP A 105 14.00 6.95 8.71
N PRO A 106 14.66 8.11 8.62
CA PRO A 106 14.38 9.07 7.57
C PRO A 106 14.88 8.55 6.22
N LEU A 107 14.05 8.68 5.19
CA LEU A 107 14.43 8.46 3.80
C LEU A 107 14.79 9.79 3.16
N THR A 108 16.02 9.92 2.68
CA THR A 108 16.51 11.14 2.03
C THR A 108 16.60 10.93 0.53
N LEU A 109 15.95 11.78 -0.26
CA LEU A 109 16.05 11.66 -1.72
C LEU A 109 17.46 12.01 -2.20
N VAL A 110 17.96 11.30 -3.20
CA VAL A 110 19.31 11.47 -3.72
C VAL A 110 19.30 12.16 -5.09
N GLY A 111 20.37 12.86 -5.45
CA GLY A 111 20.47 13.50 -6.77
C GLY A 111 19.71 14.82 -6.93
N MET A 112 19.33 15.46 -5.83
CA MET A 112 18.80 16.83 -5.82
C MET A 112 19.71 17.79 -5.03
N PRO A 113 19.76 19.09 -5.37
CA PRO A 113 20.55 20.09 -4.62
C PRO A 113 20.08 20.26 -3.17
N VAL A 114 18.77 20.12 -2.95
CA VAL A 114 18.14 20.11 -1.64
C VAL A 114 17.36 18.82 -1.52
N SER A 115 17.87 17.88 -0.75
CA SER A 115 17.26 16.56 -0.59
C SER A 115 16.10 16.62 0.42
N PRO A 116 14.84 16.45 -0.01
CA PRO A 116 13.74 16.28 0.92
C PRO A 116 13.88 14.97 1.69
N THR A 117 13.37 14.99 2.92
CA THR A 117 13.28 13.83 3.80
C THR A 117 11.84 13.34 3.89
N CYS A 118 11.66 12.04 3.83
CA CYS A 118 10.37 11.36 3.89
C CYS A 118 10.35 10.34 5.03
N LEU A 119 9.18 10.17 5.65
CA LEU A 119 8.99 9.32 6.82
C LEU A 119 8.20 8.07 6.45
N ILE A 120 8.60 6.94 7.00
CA ILE A 120 7.91 5.66 6.82
C ILE A 120 6.74 5.59 7.81
N ASP A 121 5.54 5.26 7.31
CA ASP A 121 4.36 5.03 8.16
C ASP A 121 4.27 3.58 8.63
N ARG A 122 4.51 2.63 7.72
CA ARG A 122 4.34 1.19 7.98
C ARG A 122 5.19 0.32 7.06
N MET A 123 5.52 -0.88 7.55
CA MET A 123 6.31 -1.89 6.85
C MET A 123 5.55 -3.21 6.87
N MET A 124 4.65 -3.42 5.92
CA MET A 124 3.70 -4.54 5.94
C MET A 124 4.27 -5.76 5.20
N PRO A 125 4.37 -6.94 5.82
CA PRO A 125 4.64 -8.17 5.10
C PRO A 125 3.53 -8.41 4.09
N ILE A 126 3.91 -8.74 2.85
CA ILE A 126 2.98 -9.09 1.79
C ILE A 126 3.39 -10.39 1.14
N ASP A 127 2.43 -11.10 0.56
CA ASP A 127 2.71 -12.27 -0.27
C ASP A 127 3.26 -11.87 -1.65
N LYS A 128 3.66 -12.88 -2.40
CA LYS A 128 4.20 -12.71 -3.75
C LYS A 128 3.17 -12.10 -4.72
N GLU A 129 1.91 -12.50 -4.62
CA GLU A 129 0.86 -12.04 -5.53
C GLU A 129 0.64 -10.53 -5.39
N ALA A 130 0.57 -10.06 -4.15
CA ALA A 130 0.49 -8.64 -3.84
C ALA A 130 1.75 -7.87 -4.31
N ALA A 131 2.94 -8.45 -4.15
CA ALA A 131 4.18 -7.83 -4.63
C ALA A 131 4.20 -7.69 -6.17
N ASP A 132 3.79 -8.75 -6.88
CA ASP A 132 3.69 -8.76 -8.33
C ASP A 132 2.63 -7.75 -8.84
N ALA A 133 1.52 -7.61 -8.12
CA ALA A 133 0.50 -6.61 -8.41
C ALA A 133 1.02 -5.16 -8.30
N LEU A 134 1.82 -4.86 -7.26
CA LEU A 134 2.46 -3.54 -7.12
C LEU A 134 3.42 -3.24 -8.27
N ILE A 135 4.20 -4.25 -8.69
CA ILE A 135 5.13 -4.13 -9.82
C ILE A 135 4.37 -3.93 -11.13
N ALA A 136 3.27 -4.64 -11.33
CA ALA A 136 2.44 -4.51 -12.53
C ALA A 136 1.78 -3.13 -12.62
N ALA A 137 1.22 -2.64 -11.51
CA ALA A 137 0.63 -1.30 -11.42
C ALA A 137 1.64 -0.21 -11.80
N GLN A 138 2.86 -0.27 -11.25
CA GLN A 138 3.92 0.67 -11.61
C GLN A 138 4.23 0.69 -13.12
N LYS A 139 4.26 -0.48 -13.77
CA LYS A 139 4.53 -0.57 -15.21
C LYS A 139 3.42 0.09 -16.02
N ALA A 140 2.16 -0.10 -15.63
CA ALA A 140 1.01 0.53 -16.28
C ALA A 140 1.06 2.07 -16.14
N ASP A 141 1.41 2.59 -14.96
CA ASP A 141 1.54 4.03 -14.73
C ASP A 141 2.67 4.65 -15.56
N LYS A 142 3.81 3.96 -15.67
CA LYS A 142 4.93 4.40 -16.54
C LYS A 142 4.53 4.44 -18.02
N HIS A 143 3.72 3.48 -18.49
CA HIS A 143 3.30 3.46 -19.89
C HIS A 143 2.35 4.61 -20.22
N LYS A 144 1.36 4.88 -19.36
CA LYS A 144 0.42 6.01 -19.53
C LYS A 144 1.13 7.37 -19.57
N GLY A 145 2.16 7.56 -18.73
CA GLY A 145 2.96 8.78 -18.76
C GLY A 145 3.76 8.96 -20.05
N SER A 146 4.16 7.87 -20.70
CA SER A 146 4.95 7.90 -21.95
C SER A 146 4.10 8.12 -23.20
N ASP A 147 2.80 7.78 -23.16
CA ASP A 147 1.88 8.01 -24.28
C ASP A 147 1.32 9.43 -24.31
N ALA A 148 1.27 10.13 -23.16
CA ALA A 148 0.82 11.51 -23.07
C ALA A 148 1.80 12.54 -23.69
N ASP A 149 3.07 12.17 -23.89
CA ASP A 149 4.13 13.05 -24.41
C ASP A 149 4.18 13.13 -25.95
N LYS A 150 3.40 12.31 -26.68
CA LYS A 150 3.36 12.34 -28.16
C LYS A 150 2.34 13.33 -28.77
N GLY A 151 1.76 14.20 -27.94
CA GLY A 151 0.50 14.88 -28.27
C GLY A 151 0.52 16.38 -28.53
N THR A 152 1.65 17.08 -28.71
CA THR A 152 1.63 18.52 -29.10
C THR A 152 2.85 18.91 -29.93
N GLY A 153 3.00 18.31 -31.11
CA GLY A 153 3.84 18.86 -32.18
C GLY A 153 2.97 19.57 -33.19
N THR A 154 2.66 20.85 -32.99
CA THR A 154 2.09 21.70 -34.03
C THR A 154 3.27 22.32 -34.81
N PRO A 155 3.52 21.95 -36.08
CA PRO A 155 4.51 22.64 -36.88
C PRO A 155 4.01 24.06 -37.19
N ASN A 156 4.90 25.04 -37.03
CA ASN A 156 4.76 26.39 -37.57
C ASN A 156 5.46 26.44 -38.93
#